data_AF-B4VIX6-F1
#
_entry.id   AF-B4VIX6-F1
#
_cell.length_a   1.000
_cell.length_b   1.000
_cell.length_c   1.000
_cell.angle_alpha   90.00
_cell.angle_beta   90.00
_cell.angle_gamma   90.00
#
_symmetry.space_group_name_H-M   'P 1'
#
loop_
_entity.id
_entity.type
_entity.pdbx_description
1 polymer ?
#
loop_
_entity_poly.entity_id
_entity_poly.type
_entity_poly.pdbx_seq_one_letter_code
_entity_poly.pdbx_strand_id
1 'polypeptide(L)'
;MVVLNATKEDQNAGGGICLLDFFRNGFTEGLSDTGRRCWVIRSAIPGYIDIEIEANALETLRQSVEWQEAKSIAEAVSQVKSYAVRDRVEPWGAPLEFPLTEAVPTVLPGPRYGHRIEGKTIAETWVKIIHRIKTTGTLRPTGYDGQWQELIDLMAVVTDEPPGFYFPEPNYLPCDRAFIQEYIHQILDDAPYREGVKYTYGQRLRSWFGKDQIEQIITKLIGEIDAASAVMSLWDVKDHEQGGSPCLNHLWARVVDHELSLTATLRSNDMYMAWPSNAMGLRALQQYIRDEIAQRSSYDLRMGPLITISQSAHIYDDTWENADQLIRKQYPAICRNRDFYDPAGNFLIEIETDKIVVKQTTPGSGEVVACYSGKNPLTLIREVCAASPAIQPDHAAYLGMELQKAAESLKTNKHYTQDSK
;
A
#
# COMPACT_ATOMS: atom_id res chain seq x y z
N MET A 1 -8.77 23.32 -26.09
CA MET A 1 -8.30 22.66 -24.84
C MET A 1 -7.37 23.60 -24.09
N VAL A 2 -7.46 23.67 -22.77
CA VAL A 2 -6.49 24.41 -21.93
C VAL A 2 -5.87 23.43 -20.96
N VAL A 3 -4.54 23.37 -20.91
CA VAL A 3 -3.78 22.47 -20.04
C VAL A 3 -3.09 23.29 -18.97
N LEU A 4 -3.29 22.94 -17.70
CA LEU A 4 -2.70 23.61 -16.55
C LEU A 4 -2.14 22.55 -15.60
N ASN A 5 -0.86 22.69 -15.22
CA ASN A 5 -0.28 21.94 -14.10
C ASN A 5 -0.40 22.81 -12.84
N ALA A 6 -1.56 22.73 -12.18
CA ALA A 6 -1.97 23.69 -11.14
C ALA A 6 -1.24 23.45 -9.81
N THR A 7 -0.93 22.19 -9.53
CA THR A 7 -0.33 21.75 -8.28
C THR A 7 1.09 21.24 -8.50
N LYS A 8 1.84 21.11 -7.41
CA LYS A 8 3.20 20.52 -7.48
C LYS A 8 3.11 19.04 -7.86
N GLU A 9 2.05 18.38 -7.43
CA GLU A 9 1.70 17.01 -7.74
C GLU A 9 1.47 16.82 -9.24
N ASP A 10 0.73 17.74 -9.89
CA ASP A 10 0.54 17.70 -11.35
C ASP A 10 1.87 17.82 -12.10
N GLN A 11 2.77 18.70 -11.62
CA GLN A 11 4.09 18.90 -12.21
C GLN A 11 4.98 17.68 -12.03
N ASN A 12 4.94 17.06 -10.85
CA ASN A 12 5.71 15.85 -10.54
C ASN A 12 5.19 14.64 -11.33
N ALA A 13 3.86 14.50 -11.47
CA ALA A 13 3.24 13.43 -12.26
C ALA A 13 3.53 13.58 -13.76
N GLY A 14 3.71 14.81 -14.25
CA GLY A 14 4.13 15.06 -15.63
C GLY A 14 3.04 14.85 -16.69
N GLY A 15 1.84 14.42 -16.30
CA GLY A 15 0.76 14.07 -17.23
C GLY A 15 0.36 15.20 -18.17
N GLY A 16 0.28 16.44 -17.67
CA GLY A 16 -0.02 17.60 -18.51
C GLY A 16 1.07 17.89 -19.54
N ILE A 17 2.34 17.70 -19.17
CA ILE A 17 3.48 17.85 -20.09
C ILE A 17 3.43 16.74 -21.15
N CYS A 18 3.18 15.49 -20.74
CA CYS A 18 3.06 14.36 -21.67
C CYS A 18 1.91 14.57 -22.67
N LEU A 19 0.76 15.06 -22.21
CA LEU A 19 -0.37 15.42 -23.09
C LEU A 19 0.00 16.53 -24.08
N LEU A 20 0.71 17.58 -23.63
CA LEU A 20 1.18 18.63 -24.52
C LEU A 20 2.20 18.12 -25.54
N ASP A 21 3.12 17.24 -25.13
CA ASP A 21 4.11 16.62 -25.99
C ASP A 21 3.51 15.63 -26.98
N PHE A 22 2.37 15.00 -26.64
CA PHE A 22 1.51 14.38 -27.64
C PHE A 22 1.23 15.45 -28.69
N PHE A 23 0.43 16.47 -28.44
CA PHE A 23 0.09 17.45 -29.49
C PHE A 23 1.29 18.08 -30.23
N ARG A 24 2.43 18.32 -29.55
CA ARG A 24 3.64 18.91 -30.15
C ARG A 24 4.45 17.96 -31.02
N ASN A 25 4.75 16.76 -30.51
CA ASN A 25 5.87 15.96 -31.02
C ASN A 25 5.45 14.69 -31.77
N GLY A 26 4.26 14.18 -31.52
CA GLY A 26 3.80 12.94 -32.15
C GLY A 26 3.65 11.79 -31.19
N PHE A 27 3.37 10.65 -31.79
CA PHE A 27 3.50 9.34 -31.16
C PHE A 27 4.25 8.42 -32.14
N THR A 28 4.64 7.24 -31.68
CA THR A 28 5.21 6.18 -32.53
C THR A 28 4.73 4.84 -32.03
N GLU A 29 4.66 3.85 -32.91
CA GLU A 29 4.41 2.48 -32.47
C GLU A 29 5.57 2.00 -31.59
N GLY A 30 5.26 1.33 -30.48
CA GLY A 30 6.26 0.82 -29.56
C GLY A 30 5.67 -0.16 -28.54
N LEU A 31 6.40 -0.34 -27.45
CA LEU A 31 5.98 -1.15 -26.31
C LEU A 31 5.84 -0.27 -25.07
N SER A 32 4.83 -0.55 -24.24
CA SER A 32 4.70 0.04 -22.91
C SER A 32 5.80 -0.46 -21.98
N ASP A 33 5.89 0.14 -20.80
CA ASP A 33 6.64 -0.41 -19.66
C ASP A 33 6.22 -1.84 -19.30
N THR A 34 4.96 -2.19 -19.56
CA THR A 34 4.44 -3.56 -19.43
C THR A 34 4.78 -4.48 -20.61
N GLY A 35 5.42 -3.99 -21.66
CA GLY A 35 5.73 -4.76 -22.87
C GLY A 35 4.53 -4.99 -23.78
N ARG A 36 3.41 -4.28 -23.56
CA ARG A 36 2.22 -4.29 -24.43
C ARG A 36 2.47 -3.40 -25.64
N ARG A 37 2.07 -3.88 -26.82
CA ARG A 37 2.11 -3.07 -28.05
C ARG A 37 1.13 -1.90 -27.92
N CYS A 38 1.63 -0.68 -28.09
CA CYS A 38 0.88 0.56 -27.92
C CYS A 38 1.48 1.69 -28.78
N TRP A 39 0.81 2.84 -28.81
CA TRP A 39 1.39 4.08 -29.29
C TRP A 39 2.12 4.79 -28.15
N VAL A 40 3.42 4.99 -28.30
CA VAL A 40 4.26 5.70 -27.34
C VAL A 40 4.30 7.18 -27.71
N ILE A 41 3.91 8.05 -26.77
CA ILE A 41 3.99 9.50 -26.94
C ILE A 41 5.46 9.91 -26.98
N ARG A 42 5.83 10.79 -27.93
CA ARG A 42 7.20 11.31 -28.06
C ARG A 42 7.45 12.40 -27.01
N SER A 43 7.64 11.97 -25.76
CA SER A 43 7.93 12.82 -24.61
C SER A 43 9.08 12.22 -23.80
N ALA A 44 9.75 13.06 -23.00
CA ALA A 44 10.65 12.59 -21.95
C ALA A 44 9.89 11.87 -20.82
N ILE A 45 8.58 12.15 -20.69
CA ILE A 45 7.69 11.56 -19.70
C ILE A 45 6.94 10.41 -20.36
N PRO A 46 7.01 9.17 -19.84
CA PRO A 46 6.31 8.04 -20.42
C PRO A 46 4.80 8.32 -20.55
N GLY A 47 4.25 8.00 -21.72
CA GLY A 47 2.83 8.08 -21.98
C GLY A 47 2.45 7.16 -23.14
N TYR A 48 1.35 6.45 -22.97
CA TYR A 48 0.92 5.37 -23.86
C TYR A 48 -0.52 5.58 -24.29
N ILE A 49 -0.82 5.24 -25.52
CA ILE A 49 -2.18 5.21 -26.07
C ILE A 49 -2.42 3.81 -26.62
N ASP A 50 -3.61 3.28 -26.37
CA ASP A 50 -4.05 1.97 -26.80
C ASP A 50 -3.90 1.77 -28.32
N ILE A 51 -3.34 0.61 -28.72
CA ILE A 51 -2.98 0.32 -30.12
C ILE A 51 -4.21 0.17 -31.03
N GLU A 52 -5.36 -0.18 -30.45
CA GLU A 52 -6.65 -0.26 -31.12
C GLU A 52 -7.15 1.08 -31.66
N ILE A 53 -6.68 2.21 -31.11
CA ILE A 53 -6.98 3.53 -31.65
C ILE A 53 -6.13 3.74 -32.90
N GLU A 54 -6.77 3.80 -34.06
CA GLU A 54 -6.06 3.93 -35.33
C GLU A 54 -5.18 5.18 -35.37
N ALA A 55 -3.94 5.05 -35.90
CA ALA A 55 -3.01 6.17 -36.00
C ALA A 55 -3.61 7.39 -36.74
N ASN A 56 -4.40 7.15 -37.78
CA ASN A 56 -5.05 8.23 -38.54
C ASN A 56 -6.07 9.00 -37.69
N ALA A 57 -6.78 8.33 -36.78
CA ALA A 57 -7.70 8.97 -35.85
C ALA A 57 -6.94 9.85 -34.85
N LEU A 58 -5.81 9.37 -34.32
CA LEU A 58 -4.95 10.14 -33.43
C LEU A 58 -4.34 11.36 -34.14
N GLU A 59 -3.88 11.22 -35.39
CA GLU A 59 -3.38 12.34 -36.18
C GLU A 59 -4.46 13.38 -36.47
N THR A 60 -5.68 12.93 -36.78
CA THR A 60 -6.83 13.82 -36.98
C THR A 60 -7.16 14.59 -35.69
N LEU A 61 -7.16 13.92 -34.53
CA LEU A 61 -7.37 14.55 -33.22
C LEU A 61 -6.33 15.65 -32.96
N ARG A 62 -5.05 15.35 -33.20
CA ARG A 62 -3.94 16.29 -32.97
C ARG A 62 -4.03 17.54 -33.82
N GLN A 63 -4.43 17.38 -35.08
CA GLN A 63 -4.55 18.48 -36.04
C GLN A 63 -5.81 19.32 -35.82
N SER A 64 -6.86 18.72 -35.25
CA SER A 64 -8.17 19.36 -35.13
C SER A 64 -8.40 20.06 -33.78
N VAL A 65 -7.70 19.64 -32.71
CA VAL A 65 -7.86 20.24 -31.39
C VAL A 65 -6.90 21.41 -31.22
N GLU A 66 -7.45 22.63 -31.13
CA GLU A 66 -6.70 23.79 -30.66
C GLU A 66 -6.42 23.66 -29.15
N TRP A 67 -5.17 23.87 -28.74
CA TRP A 67 -4.75 23.76 -27.35
C TRP A 67 -3.86 24.93 -26.91
N GLN A 68 -3.91 25.26 -25.62
CA GLN A 68 -3.02 26.23 -24.98
C GLN A 68 -2.54 25.69 -23.64
N GLU A 69 -1.30 26.01 -23.29
CA GLU A 69 -0.73 25.80 -21.96
C GLU A 69 -0.95 27.05 -21.12
N ALA A 70 -1.40 26.88 -19.88
CA ALA A 70 -1.56 27.95 -18.90
C ALA A 70 -0.58 27.74 -17.75
N LYS A 71 0.02 28.84 -17.28
CA LYS A 71 1.01 28.83 -16.18
C LYS A 71 0.41 29.10 -14.81
N SER A 72 -0.86 29.53 -14.78
CA SER A 72 -1.59 29.82 -13.55
C SER A 72 -3.08 29.58 -13.73
N ILE A 73 -3.80 29.42 -12.62
CA ILE A 73 -5.26 29.32 -12.61
C ILE A 73 -5.89 30.56 -13.26
N ALA A 74 -5.39 31.77 -12.95
CA ALA A 74 -5.91 33.01 -13.51
C ALA A 74 -5.77 33.05 -15.05
N GLU A 75 -4.62 32.60 -15.56
CA GLU A 75 -4.39 32.49 -17.00
C GLU A 75 -5.29 31.43 -17.63
N ALA A 76 -5.40 30.24 -17.02
CA ALA A 76 -6.27 29.18 -17.52
C ALA A 76 -7.73 29.64 -17.61
N VAL A 77 -8.23 30.31 -16.56
CA VAL A 77 -9.59 30.89 -16.55
C VAL A 77 -9.75 31.93 -17.66
N SER A 78 -8.76 32.79 -17.88
CA SER A 78 -8.79 33.77 -18.96
C SER A 78 -8.83 33.09 -20.34
N GLN A 79 -8.00 32.09 -20.57
CA GLN A 79 -7.95 31.33 -21.83
C GLN A 79 -9.27 30.59 -22.08
N VAL A 80 -9.84 29.91 -21.06
CA VAL A 80 -11.14 29.22 -21.16
C VAL A 80 -12.26 30.22 -21.50
N LYS A 81 -12.30 31.38 -20.82
CA LYS A 81 -13.27 32.44 -21.14
C LYS A 81 -13.12 32.94 -22.58
N SER A 82 -11.88 33.04 -23.07
CA SER A 82 -11.61 33.44 -24.46
C SER A 82 -12.10 32.43 -25.49
N TYR A 83 -12.06 31.12 -25.19
CA TYR A 83 -12.65 30.10 -26.05
C TYR A 83 -14.17 30.12 -26.01
N ALA A 84 -14.77 30.36 -24.84
CA ALA A 84 -16.22 30.33 -24.65
C ALA A 84 -16.97 31.43 -25.43
N VAL A 85 -16.30 32.52 -25.81
CA VAL A 85 -16.88 33.61 -26.61
C VAL A 85 -16.69 33.44 -28.13
N ARG A 86 -15.97 32.41 -28.56
CA ARG A 86 -15.78 32.12 -30.00
C ARG A 86 -17.04 31.47 -30.58
N ASP A 87 -17.20 31.60 -31.89
CA ASP A 87 -18.25 30.91 -32.62
C ASP A 87 -18.13 29.39 -32.43
N ARG A 88 -19.29 28.73 -32.44
CA ARG A 88 -19.36 27.28 -32.32
C ARG A 88 -18.55 26.64 -33.45
N VAL A 89 -17.59 25.81 -33.09
CA VAL A 89 -16.78 25.05 -34.06
C VAL A 89 -17.58 23.83 -34.51
N GLU A 90 -17.66 23.62 -35.81
CA GLU A 90 -18.26 22.41 -36.37
C GLU A 90 -17.41 21.17 -36.01
N PRO A 91 -18.02 20.01 -35.72
CA PRO A 91 -17.27 18.79 -35.48
C PRO A 91 -16.34 18.44 -36.65
N TRP A 92 -15.08 18.09 -36.37
CA TRP A 92 -14.09 17.71 -37.39
C TRP A 92 -14.31 16.31 -37.98
N GLY A 93 -15.32 15.57 -37.50
CA GLY A 93 -15.63 14.22 -37.97
C GLY A 93 -16.84 13.61 -37.27
N ALA A 94 -17.21 12.40 -37.69
CA ALA A 94 -18.19 11.57 -37.00
C ALA A 94 -17.56 10.91 -35.76
N PRO A 95 -18.36 10.54 -34.73
CA PRO A 95 -17.87 9.76 -33.61
C PRO A 95 -17.22 8.45 -34.06
N LEU A 96 -16.08 8.12 -33.46
CA LEU A 96 -15.37 6.85 -33.67
C LEU A 96 -15.51 6.01 -32.40
N GLU A 97 -15.77 4.71 -32.56
CA GLU A 97 -15.85 3.76 -31.46
C GLU A 97 -14.70 2.76 -31.60
N PHE A 98 -13.93 2.58 -30.52
CA PHE A 98 -12.86 1.60 -30.43
C PHE A 98 -13.20 0.60 -29.33
N PRO A 99 -12.99 -0.71 -29.55
CA PRO A 99 -13.25 -1.72 -28.53
C PRO A 99 -12.28 -1.54 -27.36
N LEU A 100 -12.79 -1.45 -26.13
CA LEU A 100 -11.94 -1.42 -24.94
C LEU A 100 -11.34 -2.81 -24.71
N THR A 101 -10.02 -2.93 -24.72
CA THR A 101 -9.35 -4.18 -24.36
C THR A 101 -9.40 -4.37 -22.84
N GLU A 102 -10.46 -4.98 -22.32
CA GLU A 102 -10.56 -5.32 -20.89
C GLU A 102 -9.71 -6.55 -20.56
N ALA A 103 -8.67 -6.37 -19.74
CA ALA A 103 -7.99 -7.47 -19.10
C ALA A 103 -8.91 -8.03 -17.99
N VAL A 104 -9.62 -9.14 -18.25
CA VAL A 104 -10.47 -9.78 -17.25
C VAL A 104 -9.59 -10.30 -16.10
N PRO A 105 -9.71 -9.75 -14.87
CA PRO A 105 -8.87 -10.17 -13.76
C PRO A 105 -9.23 -11.60 -13.31
N THR A 106 -8.23 -12.45 -13.15
CA THR A 106 -8.42 -13.78 -12.56
C THR A 106 -8.50 -13.66 -11.04
N VAL A 107 -9.72 -13.52 -10.50
CA VAL A 107 -9.96 -13.45 -9.05
C VAL A 107 -10.20 -14.85 -8.49
N LEU A 108 -9.43 -15.23 -7.46
CA LEU A 108 -9.61 -16.46 -6.69
C LEU A 108 -10.62 -16.27 -5.56
N PRO A 109 -11.29 -17.35 -5.10
CA PRO A 109 -12.12 -17.29 -3.90
C PRO A 109 -11.32 -16.86 -2.66
N GLY A 110 -11.92 -15.99 -1.84
CA GLY A 110 -11.32 -15.54 -0.58
C GLY A 110 -12.30 -14.73 0.27
N PRO A 111 -11.96 -14.47 1.55
CA PRO A 111 -12.72 -13.55 2.37
C PRO A 111 -12.66 -12.14 1.78
N ARG A 112 -13.72 -11.35 1.98
CA ARG A 112 -13.81 -9.96 1.50
C ARG A 112 -13.37 -8.93 2.57
N TYR A 113 -13.50 -9.29 3.83
CA TYR A 113 -13.34 -8.40 4.99
C TYR A 113 -12.21 -8.90 5.89
N GLY A 114 -11.51 -7.97 6.54
CA GLY A 114 -10.61 -8.27 7.64
C GLY A 114 -9.36 -9.00 7.17
N HIS A 115 -8.46 -8.26 6.55
CA HIS A 115 -7.19 -8.80 6.04
C HIS A 115 -6.04 -8.33 6.90
N ARG A 116 -5.11 -9.22 7.23
CA ARG A 116 -3.86 -8.85 7.91
C ARG A 116 -2.68 -9.20 7.02
N ILE A 117 -1.87 -8.21 6.69
CA ILE A 117 -0.68 -8.33 5.86
C ILE A 117 0.48 -7.72 6.62
N GLU A 118 1.60 -8.45 6.71
CA GLU A 118 2.77 -8.02 7.47
C GLU A 118 4.03 -8.16 6.63
N GLY A 119 4.95 -7.21 6.78
CA GLY A 119 6.29 -7.25 6.20
C GLY A 119 7.27 -6.39 7.02
N LYS A 120 8.57 -6.59 6.78
CA LYS A 120 9.61 -5.85 7.51
C LYS A 120 9.65 -4.41 7.03
N THR A 121 9.66 -4.23 5.71
CA THR A 121 9.70 -2.90 5.08
C THR A 121 8.38 -2.52 4.43
N ILE A 122 8.18 -1.24 4.18
CA ILE A 122 7.08 -0.66 3.40
C ILE A 122 7.08 -1.29 2.01
N ALA A 123 8.23 -1.41 1.34
CA ALA A 123 8.33 -2.00 0.01
C ALA A 123 7.89 -3.47 -0.02
N GLU A 124 8.35 -4.28 0.93
CA GLU A 124 7.95 -5.69 1.05
C GLU A 124 6.45 -5.83 1.33
N THR A 125 5.95 -5.04 2.28
CA THR A 125 4.54 -5.04 2.68
C THR A 125 3.65 -4.61 1.53
N TRP A 126 4.05 -3.60 0.76
CA TRP A 126 3.34 -3.12 -0.43
C TRP A 126 3.16 -4.24 -1.46
N VAL A 127 4.22 -4.95 -1.83
CA VAL A 127 4.12 -6.07 -2.79
C VAL A 127 3.16 -7.15 -2.29
N LYS A 128 3.17 -7.46 -0.99
CA LYS A 128 2.22 -8.41 -0.37
C LYS A 128 0.77 -7.90 -0.41
N ILE A 129 0.54 -6.61 -0.19
CA ILE A 129 -0.79 -5.96 -0.32
C ILE A 129 -1.30 -6.09 -1.75
N ILE A 130 -0.48 -5.68 -2.73
CA ILE A 130 -0.85 -5.71 -4.14
C ILE A 130 -1.19 -7.14 -4.58
N HIS A 131 -0.35 -8.11 -4.20
CA HIS A 131 -0.64 -9.53 -4.44
C HIS A 131 -1.99 -9.94 -3.85
N ARG A 132 -2.25 -9.61 -2.58
CA ARG A 132 -3.49 -10.02 -1.91
C ARG A 132 -4.74 -9.45 -2.57
N ILE A 133 -4.72 -8.16 -2.93
CA ILE A 133 -5.82 -7.50 -3.63
C ILE A 133 -5.99 -8.09 -5.02
N LYS A 134 -4.93 -8.23 -5.82
CA LYS A 134 -5.01 -8.81 -7.17
C LYS A 134 -5.55 -10.24 -7.17
N THR A 135 -5.20 -11.04 -6.16
CA THR A 135 -5.64 -12.45 -6.09
C THR A 135 -7.09 -12.60 -5.64
N THR A 136 -7.59 -11.80 -4.68
CA THR A 136 -8.90 -12.07 -4.03
C THR A 136 -9.84 -10.86 -3.95
N GLY A 137 -9.39 -9.69 -4.39
CA GLY A 137 -10.18 -8.45 -4.34
C GLY A 137 -11.39 -8.51 -5.25
N THR A 138 -12.49 -7.94 -4.77
CA THR A 138 -13.75 -7.85 -5.51
C THR A 138 -13.65 -6.73 -6.55
N LEU A 139 -14.01 -7.03 -7.81
CA LEU A 139 -14.11 -6.02 -8.86
C LEU A 139 -15.38 -5.20 -8.67
N ARG A 140 -15.25 -3.88 -8.74
CA ARG A 140 -16.36 -2.94 -8.61
C ARG A 140 -16.19 -1.78 -9.58
N PRO A 141 -17.29 -1.21 -10.09
CA PRO A 141 -17.21 0.04 -10.84
C PRO A 141 -16.76 1.18 -9.92
N THR A 142 -15.99 2.11 -10.46
CA THR A 142 -15.70 3.39 -9.82
C THR A 142 -16.84 4.38 -10.11
N GLY A 143 -16.78 5.58 -9.53
CA GLY A 143 -17.71 6.67 -9.85
C GLY A 143 -17.43 7.37 -11.20
N TYR A 144 -16.39 6.95 -11.92
CA TYR A 144 -15.93 7.55 -13.19
C TYR A 144 -15.59 6.41 -14.15
N ASP A 145 -16.48 6.07 -15.09
CA ASP A 145 -16.35 5.06 -16.17
C ASP A 145 -15.08 4.17 -16.14
N GLY A 146 -14.95 3.34 -15.10
CA GLY A 146 -13.77 2.52 -14.82
C GLY A 146 -14.03 1.53 -13.69
N GLN A 147 -13.03 0.71 -13.36
CA GLN A 147 -13.11 -0.31 -12.33
C GLN A 147 -11.97 -0.21 -11.32
N TRP A 148 -12.23 -0.73 -10.14
CA TRP A 148 -11.20 -0.99 -9.15
C TRP A 148 -11.36 -2.39 -8.56
N GLN A 149 -10.25 -2.94 -8.07
CA GLN A 149 -10.22 -4.21 -7.36
C GLN A 149 -10.01 -3.93 -5.87
N GLU A 150 -10.94 -4.36 -5.02
CA GLU A 150 -11.04 -3.88 -3.63
C GLU A 150 -11.07 -5.01 -2.59
N LEU A 151 -10.44 -4.77 -1.44
CA LEU A 151 -10.64 -5.50 -0.18
C LEU A 151 -11.09 -4.53 0.92
N ILE A 152 -11.89 -5.04 1.86
CA ILE A 152 -12.45 -4.24 2.95
C ILE A 152 -11.71 -4.51 4.25
N ASP A 153 -11.42 -3.45 5.00
CA ASP A 153 -10.72 -3.50 6.29
C ASP A 153 -9.39 -4.28 6.22
N LEU A 154 -8.48 -3.80 5.36
CA LEU A 154 -7.13 -4.33 5.23
C LEU A 154 -6.20 -3.66 6.23
N MET A 155 -5.69 -4.43 7.18
CA MET A 155 -4.61 -4.09 8.10
C MET A 155 -3.25 -4.46 7.48
N ALA A 156 -2.42 -3.46 7.23
CA ALA A 156 -1.01 -3.65 6.90
C ALA A 156 -0.15 -3.31 8.12
N VAL A 157 0.83 -4.15 8.42
CA VAL A 157 1.75 -4.01 9.56
C VAL A 157 3.19 -4.00 9.03
N VAL A 158 3.90 -2.90 9.27
CA VAL A 158 5.32 -2.74 8.92
C VAL A 158 6.14 -2.74 10.19
N THR A 159 7.05 -3.72 10.34
CA THR A 159 7.71 -3.99 11.63
C THR A 159 9.14 -3.45 11.75
N ASP A 160 9.90 -3.35 10.66
CA ASP A 160 11.33 -3.08 10.69
C ASP A 160 11.78 -2.17 9.52
N GLU A 161 11.05 -1.06 9.32
CA GLU A 161 11.42 -0.05 8.34
C GLU A 161 12.61 0.78 8.84
N PRO A 162 13.73 0.86 8.09
CA PRO A 162 14.91 1.61 8.52
C PRO A 162 14.65 3.13 8.55
N PRO A 163 15.39 3.90 9.39
CA PRO A 163 15.18 5.35 9.54
C PRO A 163 15.27 6.17 8.26
N GLY A 164 16.06 5.73 7.27
CA GLY A 164 16.24 6.40 5.98
C GLY A 164 15.33 5.88 4.86
N PHE A 165 14.37 5.02 5.19
CA PHE A 165 13.54 4.22 4.29
C PHE A 165 14.32 3.29 3.35
N TYR A 166 13.82 2.07 3.21
CA TYR A 166 14.31 1.11 2.24
C TYR A 166 13.70 1.43 0.86
N PHE A 167 14.58 1.76 -0.08
CA PHE A 167 14.23 1.86 -1.50
C PHE A 167 14.90 0.70 -2.24
N PRO A 168 14.16 -0.13 -2.99
CA PRO A 168 14.71 -1.22 -3.77
C PRO A 168 15.66 -0.71 -4.87
N GLU A 169 16.56 -1.58 -5.34
CA GLU A 169 17.44 -1.31 -6.47
C GLU A 169 17.31 -2.43 -7.53
N PRO A 170 16.79 -2.15 -8.75
CA PRO A 170 16.22 -0.87 -9.17
C PRO A 170 14.92 -0.53 -8.42
N ASN A 171 14.65 0.76 -8.24
CA ASN A 171 13.45 1.21 -7.53
C ASN A 171 12.18 0.85 -8.30
N TYR A 172 11.35 0.00 -7.71
CA TYR A 172 10.05 -0.40 -8.25
C TYR A 172 8.87 0.29 -7.55
N LEU A 173 9.12 1.15 -6.57
CA LEU A 173 8.06 1.91 -5.89
C LEU A 173 7.54 3.02 -6.82
N PRO A 174 6.26 3.43 -6.70
CA PRO A 174 5.68 4.53 -7.47
C PRO A 174 6.19 5.92 -7.03
N CYS A 175 7.21 5.96 -6.18
CA CYS A 175 7.78 7.16 -5.61
C CYS A 175 9.31 7.00 -5.45
N ASP A 176 10.03 8.11 -5.47
CA ASP A 176 11.46 8.16 -5.22
C ASP A 176 11.80 8.94 -3.94
N ARG A 177 13.08 8.98 -3.58
CA ARG A 177 13.56 9.65 -2.37
C ARG A 177 13.28 11.15 -2.38
N ALA A 178 13.41 11.81 -3.53
CA ALA A 178 13.22 13.25 -3.65
C ALA A 178 11.74 13.61 -3.42
N PHE A 179 10.83 12.88 -4.06
CA PHE A 179 9.40 13.02 -3.85
C PHE A 179 9.02 12.80 -2.39
N ILE A 180 9.54 11.74 -1.74
CA ILE A 180 9.20 11.42 -0.35
C ILE A 180 9.70 12.48 0.64
N GLN A 181 10.88 13.05 0.42
CA GLN A 181 11.36 14.17 1.24
C GLN A 181 10.37 15.34 1.22
N GLU A 182 9.81 15.68 0.06
CA GLU A 182 8.81 16.72 -0.06
C GLU A 182 7.45 16.31 0.52
N TYR A 183 7.06 15.06 0.31
CA TYR A 183 5.79 14.52 0.76
C TYR A 183 5.66 14.48 2.30
N ILE A 184 6.76 14.20 3.01
CA ILE A 184 6.80 14.21 4.48
C ILE A 184 6.34 15.56 5.04
N HIS A 185 6.71 16.67 4.41
CA HIS A 185 6.26 18.00 4.82
C HIS A 185 4.74 18.17 4.73
N GLN A 186 4.07 17.47 3.82
CA GLN A 186 2.60 17.52 3.71
C GLN A 186 1.87 16.84 4.87
N ILE A 187 2.57 15.99 5.63
CA ILE A 187 2.05 15.30 6.82
C ILE A 187 2.52 15.97 8.11
N LEU A 188 3.78 16.37 8.19
CA LEU A 188 4.38 16.93 9.41
C LEU A 188 4.08 18.41 9.60
N ASP A 189 4.11 19.19 8.53
CA ASP A 189 4.12 20.64 8.63
C ASP A 189 2.73 21.22 8.48
N ASP A 190 2.48 22.30 9.23
CA ASP A 190 1.30 23.12 8.97
C ASP A 190 1.48 23.87 7.64
N ALA A 191 0.39 24.06 6.91
CA ALA A 191 0.40 24.75 5.63
C ALA A 191 -0.67 25.84 5.62
N PRO A 192 -0.34 27.08 5.19
CA PRO A 192 -1.34 28.10 4.97
C PRO A 192 -2.28 27.65 3.84
N TYR A 193 -3.53 28.09 3.92
CA TYR A 193 -4.49 27.88 2.82
C TYR A 193 -3.90 28.38 1.50
N ARG A 194 -3.93 27.52 0.47
CA ARG A 194 -3.58 27.86 -0.90
C ARG A 194 -4.79 27.63 -1.77
N GLU A 195 -5.17 28.64 -2.54
CA GLU A 195 -6.27 28.52 -3.50
C GLU A 195 -6.01 27.36 -4.46
N GLY A 196 -6.96 26.43 -4.58
CA GLY A 196 -6.84 25.20 -5.38
C GLY A 196 -6.32 23.97 -4.62
N VAL A 197 -5.74 24.13 -3.42
CA VAL A 197 -5.37 23.00 -2.55
C VAL A 197 -6.50 22.78 -1.52
N LYS A 198 -7.14 21.62 -1.55
CA LYS A 198 -8.29 21.34 -0.67
C LYS A 198 -7.90 21.25 0.81
N TYR A 199 -6.84 20.52 1.13
CA TYR A 199 -6.25 20.37 2.46
C TYR A 199 -4.88 19.68 2.36
N THR A 200 -4.07 19.76 3.40
CA THR A 200 -2.95 18.84 3.64
C THR A 200 -3.19 18.07 4.95
N TYR A 201 -2.56 16.92 5.12
CA TYR A 201 -2.68 16.16 6.37
C TYR A 201 -2.08 16.93 7.55
N GLY A 202 -0.94 17.60 7.35
CA GLY A 202 -0.31 18.43 8.38
C GLY A 202 -1.20 19.58 8.83
N GLN A 203 -1.91 20.26 7.92
CA GLN A 203 -2.89 21.29 8.28
C GLN A 203 -4.01 20.71 9.17
N ARG A 204 -4.54 19.53 8.82
CA ARG A 204 -5.58 18.83 9.61
C ARG A 204 -5.10 18.46 11.01
N LEU A 205 -3.83 18.06 11.13
CA LEU A 205 -3.23 17.66 12.40
C LEU A 205 -2.82 18.85 13.27
N ARG A 206 -2.46 19.99 12.68
CA ARG A 206 -1.84 21.13 13.39
C ARG A 206 -2.80 22.28 13.69
N SER A 207 -3.44 22.85 12.68
CA SER A 207 -4.14 24.13 12.80
C SER A 207 -5.64 24.05 12.54
N TRP A 208 -6.10 23.05 11.79
CA TRP A 208 -7.49 22.95 11.30
C TRP A 208 -8.54 23.01 12.41
N PHE A 209 -8.33 22.27 13.51
CA PHE A 209 -9.23 22.25 14.66
C PHE A 209 -8.87 23.28 15.73
N GLY A 210 -8.00 24.24 15.42
CA GLY A 210 -7.52 25.28 16.34
C GLY A 210 -6.58 24.75 17.44
N LYS A 211 -6.10 23.51 17.31
CA LYS A 211 -5.20 22.83 18.24
C LYS A 211 -4.21 21.95 17.48
N ASP A 212 -2.94 22.02 17.88
CA ASP A 212 -1.90 21.13 17.39
C ASP A 212 -2.03 19.76 18.06
N GLN A 213 -2.66 18.84 17.34
CA GLN A 213 -2.93 17.50 17.85
C GLN A 213 -1.65 16.68 18.01
N ILE A 214 -0.61 16.94 17.20
CA ILE A 214 0.68 16.25 17.30
C ILE A 214 1.36 16.66 18.62
N GLU A 215 1.43 17.96 18.92
CA GLU A 215 1.97 18.43 20.20
C GLU A 215 1.14 17.95 21.40
N GLN A 216 -0.19 17.89 21.25
CA GLN A 216 -1.07 17.37 22.31
C GLN A 216 -0.76 15.90 22.64
N ILE A 217 -0.55 15.03 21.64
CA ILE A 217 -0.22 13.63 21.92
C ILE A 217 1.19 13.45 22.47
N ILE A 218 2.17 14.25 22.04
CA ILE A 218 3.53 14.23 22.58
C ILE A 218 3.50 14.58 24.07
N THR A 219 2.89 15.72 24.42
CA THR A 219 2.75 16.15 25.82
C THR A 219 1.99 15.11 26.64
N LYS A 220 0.96 14.49 26.06
CA LYS A 220 0.19 13.44 26.73
C LYS A 220 1.01 12.20 27.04
N LEU A 221 1.75 11.66 26.07
CA LEU A 221 2.59 10.48 26.26
C LEU A 221 3.77 10.76 27.20
N ILE A 222 4.27 12.00 27.26
CA ILE A 222 5.27 12.39 28.27
C ILE A 222 4.67 12.36 29.68
N GLY A 223 3.43 12.83 29.86
CA GLY A 223 2.74 12.83 31.16
C GLY A 223 2.21 11.46 31.59
N GLU A 224 1.79 10.64 30.63
CA GLU A 224 1.20 9.30 30.82
C GLU A 224 1.61 8.41 29.64
N ILE A 225 2.77 7.75 29.75
CA ILE A 225 3.31 6.90 28.67
C ILE A 225 2.38 5.74 28.29
N ASP A 226 1.58 5.29 29.25
CA ASP A 226 0.59 4.22 29.08
C ASP A 226 -0.77 4.70 28.54
N ALA A 227 -0.90 5.98 28.16
CA ALA A 227 -2.16 6.54 27.71
C ALA A 227 -2.72 5.79 26.49
N ALA A 228 -3.90 5.19 26.65
CA ALA A 228 -4.66 4.61 25.55
C ALA A 228 -5.38 5.67 24.69
N SER A 229 -5.33 6.94 25.09
CA SER A 229 -6.10 8.05 24.51
C SER A 229 -5.22 9.09 23.80
N ALA A 230 -4.02 8.70 23.36
CA ALA A 230 -3.16 9.49 22.49
C ALA A 230 -3.61 9.34 21.02
N VAL A 231 -4.63 10.11 20.64
CA VAL A 231 -5.30 10.03 19.34
C VAL A 231 -5.34 11.37 18.62
N MET A 232 -5.41 11.34 17.29
CA MET A 232 -5.60 12.52 16.43
C MET A 232 -6.69 12.24 15.40
N SER A 233 -7.55 13.22 15.12
CA SER A 233 -8.61 13.14 14.12
C SER A 233 -8.32 14.10 12.97
N LEU A 234 -8.52 13.63 11.74
CA LEU A 234 -8.42 14.47 10.55
C LEU A 234 -9.80 14.74 9.92
N TRP A 235 -10.79 13.91 10.24
CA TRP A 235 -12.15 14.07 9.76
C TRP A 235 -12.86 15.23 10.44
N ASP A 236 -13.39 16.16 9.64
CA ASP A 236 -14.34 17.19 10.08
C ASP A 236 -15.72 16.80 9.57
N VAL A 237 -16.76 16.93 10.39
CA VAL A 237 -18.15 16.64 9.97
C VAL A 237 -18.58 17.47 8.76
N LYS A 238 -17.99 18.65 8.57
CA LYS A 238 -18.20 19.51 7.39
C LYS A 238 -17.69 18.89 6.09
N ASP A 239 -16.82 17.88 6.18
CA ASP A 239 -16.32 17.14 5.02
C ASP A 239 -17.41 16.30 4.33
N HIS A 240 -18.60 16.16 4.94
CA HIS A 240 -19.78 15.61 4.26
C HIS A 240 -20.45 16.63 3.32
N GLU A 241 -20.26 17.93 3.57
CA GLU A 241 -20.92 19.01 2.83
C GLU A 241 -20.11 19.44 1.60
N GLN A 242 -18.78 19.25 1.65
CA GLN A 242 -17.85 19.68 0.61
C GLN A 242 -17.05 18.50 0.05
N GLY A 243 -16.87 18.45 -1.27
CA GLY A 243 -16.11 17.39 -1.91
C GLY A 243 -14.60 17.52 -1.67
N GLY A 244 -13.91 16.38 -1.47
CA GLY A 244 -12.47 16.33 -1.20
C GLY A 244 -12.15 16.24 0.28
N SER A 245 -12.76 15.27 0.93
CA SER A 245 -12.54 14.90 2.32
C SER A 245 -11.29 14.03 2.48
N PRO A 246 -10.63 14.04 3.66
CA PRO A 246 -9.39 13.32 3.85
C PRO A 246 -9.56 11.80 3.73
N CYS A 247 -8.60 11.14 3.07
CA CYS A 247 -8.52 9.68 3.03
C CYS A 247 -8.07 9.12 4.37
N LEU A 248 -7.03 9.72 4.96
CA LEU A 248 -6.61 9.48 6.35
C LEU A 248 -7.59 10.14 7.33
N ASN A 249 -8.14 9.40 8.28
CA ASN A 249 -9.20 9.92 9.17
C ASN A 249 -8.79 9.94 10.63
N HIS A 250 -8.06 8.93 11.08
CA HIS A 250 -7.72 8.77 12.48
C HIS A 250 -6.32 8.21 12.66
N LEU A 251 -5.61 8.73 13.66
CA LEU A 251 -4.32 8.23 14.10
C LEU A 251 -4.38 7.89 15.59
N TRP A 252 -3.76 6.77 15.97
CA TRP A 252 -3.63 6.33 17.35
C TRP A 252 -2.19 5.93 17.63
N ALA A 253 -1.56 6.61 18.59
CA ALA A 253 -0.21 6.31 19.05
C ALA A 253 -0.27 5.52 20.37
N ARG A 254 0.51 4.45 20.49
CA ARG A 254 0.54 3.62 21.70
C ARG A 254 1.96 3.14 21.99
N VAL A 255 2.37 3.25 23.26
CA VAL A 255 3.62 2.68 23.76
C VAL A 255 3.34 1.37 24.49
N VAL A 256 3.97 0.28 24.06
CA VAL A 256 3.95 -1.03 24.74
C VAL A 256 5.38 -1.57 24.71
N ASP A 257 5.89 -2.10 25.83
CA ASP A 257 7.23 -2.68 25.92
C ASP A 257 8.35 -1.78 25.34
N HIS A 258 8.25 -0.48 25.64
CA HIS A 258 9.15 0.58 25.15
C HIS A 258 9.12 0.80 23.63
N GLU A 259 8.08 0.34 22.94
CA GLU A 259 7.91 0.52 21.50
C GLU A 259 6.74 1.48 21.22
N LEU A 260 7.01 2.59 20.53
CA LEU A 260 5.96 3.49 20.05
C LEU A 260 5.41 2.97 18.72
N SER A 261 4.19 2.46 18.73
CA SER A 261 3.42 2.10 17.53
C SER A 261 2.52 3.26 17.07
N LEU A 262 2.25 3.32 15.76
CA LEU A 262 1.28 4.25 15.17
C LEU A 262 0.28 3.47 14.32
N THR A 263 -1.01 3.59 14.63
CA THR A 263 -2.09 3.05 13.80
C THR A 263 -2.80 4.17 13.06
N ALA A 264 -2.91 4.03 11.74
CA ALA A 264 -3.58 4.98 10.87
C ALA A 264 -4.82 4.34 10.21
N THR A 265 -5.98 4.97 10.35
CA THR A 265 -7.22 4.52 9.69
C THR A 265 -7.49 5.37 8.47
N LEU A 266 -7.58 4.72 7.31
CA LEU A 266 -7.87 5.34 6.02
C LEU A 266 -9.21 4.81 5.48
N ARG A 267 -10.16 5.69 5.19
CA ARG A 267 -11.48 5.30 4.66
C ARG A 267 -11.42 4.78 3.22
N SER A 268 -10.43 5.23 2.47
CA SER A 268 -10.24 4.99 1.03
C SER A 268 -8.75 5.11 0.75
N ASN A 269 -8.16 4.08 0.17
CA ASN A 269 -6.72 4.01 0.00
C ASN A 269 -6.36 3.36 -1.34
N ASP A 270 -5.82 4.18 -2.25
CA ASP A 270 -5.17 3.70 -3.47
C ASP A 270 -3.89 2.98 -3.07
N MET A 271 -3.96 1.65 -3.12
CA MET A 271 -2.89 0.79 -2.69
C MET A 271 -1.73 0.76 -3.68
N TYR A 272 -1.95 1.10 -4.95
CA TYR A 272 -0.89 1.04 -5.95
C TYR A 272 -0.08 2.34 -5.97
N MET A 273 -0.73 3.49 -6.18
CA MET A 273 0.01 4.76 -6.36
C MET A 273 0.26 5.51 -5.05
N ALA A 274 -0.66 5.45 -4.08
CA ALA A 274 -0.63 6.34 -2.91
C ALA A 274 -0.14 5.69 -1.61
N TRP A 275 -0.42 4.40 -1.39
CA TRP A 275 -0.07 3.74 -0.12
C TRP A 275 1.42 3.83 0.24
N PRO A 276 2.39 3.62 -0.67
CA PRO A 276 3.82 3.70 -0.33
C PRO A 276 4.22 5.06 0.25
N SER A 277 3.78 6.17 -0.37
CA SER A 277 4.10 7.52 0.11
C SER A 277 3.37 7.86 1.41
N ASN A 278 2.10 7.49 1.54
CA ASN A 278 1.34 7.60 2.78
C ASN A 278 2.05 6.87 3.93
N ALA A 279 2.47 5.62 3.71
CA ALA A 279 3.14 4.80 4.73
C ALA A 279 4.49 5.41 5.15
N MET A 280 5.30 5.90 4.20
CA MET A 280 6.57 6.56 4.50
C MET A 280 6.36 7.86 5.28
N GLY A 281 5.38 8.67 4.89
CA GLY A 281 5.06 9.91 5.62
C GLY A 281 4.50 9.66 7.02
N LEU A 282 3.67 8.63 7.20
CA LEU A 282 3.20 8.20 8.53
C LEU A 282 4.33 7.64 9.39
N ARG A 283 5.27 6.91 8.81
CA ARG A 283 6.48 6.44 9.50
C ARG A 283 7.35 7.61 9.95
N ALA A 284 7.49 8.66 9.13
CA ALA A 284 8.18 9.89 9.51
C ALA A 284 7.47 10.60 10.68
N LEU A 285 6.14 10.67 10.66
CA LEU A 285 5.35 11.20 11.79
C LEU A 285 5.55 10.40 13.08
N GLN A 286 5.48 9.07 12.99
CA GLN A 286 5.77 8.18 14.12
C GLN A 286 7.18 8.44 14.69
N GLN A 287 8.17 8.58 13.79
CA GLN A 287 9.56 8.84 14.17
C GLN A 287 9.71 10.19 14.87
N TYR A 288 9.07 11.23 14.34
CA TYR A 288 9.04 12.58 14.92
C TYR A 288 8.45 12.57 16.34
N ILE A 289 7.31 11.91 16.55
CA ILE A 289 6.67 11.81 17.88
C ILE A 289 7.61 11.11 18.88
N ARG A 290 8.22 9.99 18.48
CA ARG A 290 9.19 9.27 19.33
C ARG A 290 10.37 10.17 19.70
N ASP A 291 10.97 10.85 18.72
CA ASP A 291 12.13 11.73 18.95
C ASP A 291 11.81 12.87 19.90
N GLU A 292 10.67 13.53 19.71
CA GLU A 292 10.23 14.61 20.60
C GLU A 292 10.02 14.12 22.03
N ILE A 293 9.43 12.93 22.22
CA ILE A 293 9.28 12.33 23.56
C ILE A 293 10.66 12.03 24.17
N ALA A 294 11.56 11.40 23.41
CA ALA A 294 12.90 11.05 23.89
C ALA A 294 13.74 12.29 24.24
N GLN A 295 13.60 13.38 23.48
CA GLN A 295 14.31 14.63 23.73
C GLN A 295 13.78 15.39 24.96
N ARG A 296 12.48 15.25 25.27
CA ARG A 296 11.78 16.05 26.29
C ARG A 296 11.47 15.27 27.58
N SER A 297 11.88 14.00 27.67
CA SER A 297 11.61 13.13 28.81
C SER A 297 12.75 12.16 29.08
N SER A 298 12.61 11.29 30.09
CA SER A 298 13.56 10.21 30.37
C SER A 298 13.21 8.89 29.67
N TYR A 299 12.18 8.87 28.82
CA TYR A 299 11.75 7.65 28.15
C TYR A 299 12.70 7.30 26.99
N ASP A 300 13.25 6.09 27.03
CA ASP A 300 13.97 5.48 25.92
C ASP A 300 12.98 4.61 25.13
N LEU A 301 12.56 5.12 23.97
CA LEU A 301 11.54 4.49 23.13
C LEU A 301 12.14 4.03 21.81
N ARG A 302 11.81 2.79 21.45
CA ARG A 302 12.10 2.21 20.14
C ARG A 302 10.94 2.45 19.18
N MET A 303 11.24 2.40 17.89
CA MET A 303 10.19 2.40 16.87
C MET A 303 9.45 1.08 16.93
N GLY A 304 8.17 1.11 17.27
CA GLY A 304 7.27 -0.02 17.12
C GLY A 304 6.73 -0.14 15.69
N PRO A 305 5.78 -1.05 15.46
CA PRO A 305 5.17 -1.22 14.15
C PRO A 305 4.40 0.02 13.68
N LEU A 306 4.45 0.28 12.38
CA LEU A 306 3.48 1.15 11.70
C LEU A 306 2.32 0.27 11.22
N ILE A 307 1.09 0.64 11.59
CA ILE A 307 -0.12 -0.07 11.18
C ILE A 307 -0.99 0.86 10.34
N THR A 308 -1.43 0.40 9.17
CA THR A 308 -2.48 1.08 8.40
C THR A 308 -3.71 0.19 8.30
N ILE A 309 -4.88 0.68 8.71
CA ILE A 309 -6.18 0.05 8.53
C ILE A 309 -6.88 0.78 7.39
N SER A 310 -7.00 0.13 6.25
CA SER A 310 -7.64 0.68 5.06
C SER A 310 -9.03 0.06 4.90
N GLN A 311 -10.05 0.85 5.17
CA GLN A 311 -11.45 0.39 5.13
C GLN A 311 -11.88 0.06 3.70
N SER A 312 -11.42 0.84 2.72
CA SER A 312 -11.44 0.50 1.29
C SER A 312 -10.00 0.49 0.79
N ALA A 313 -9.45 -0.71 0.58
CA ALA A 313 -8.13 -0.93 0.02
C ALA A 313 -8.28 -1.35 -1.44
N HIS A 314 -7.89 -0.50 -2.39
CA HIS A 314 -8.18 -0.73 -3.80
C HIS A 314 -7.02 -0.45 -4.75
N ILE A 315 -7.11 -1.05 -5.94
CA ILE A 315 -6.21 -0.85 -7.08
C ILE A 315 -7.09 -0.51 -8.29
N TYR A 316 -6.83 0.63 -8.92
CA TYR A 316 -7.50 1.06 -10.15
C TYR A 316 -7.09 0.22 -11.36
N ASP A 317 -8.00 0.07 -12.32
CA ASP A 317 -7.84 -0.75 -13.51
C ASP A 317 -6.65 -0.36 -14.39
N ASP A 318 -6.38 0.94 -14.52
CA ASP A 318 -5.21 1.51 -15.19
C ASP A 318 -3.86 1.01 -14.65
N THR A 319 -3.81 0.51 -13.41
CA THR A 319 -2.59 -0.02 -12.78
C THR A 319 -2.55 -1.56 -12.70
N TRP A 320 -3.59 -2.27 -13.16
CA TRP A 320 -3.66 -3.74 -13.01
C TRP A 320 -2.53 -4.49 -13.71
N GLU A 321 -2.18 -4.10 -14.93
CA GLU A 321 -1.06 -4.74 -15.65
C GLU A 321 0.26 -4.54 -14.90
N ASN A 322 0.51 -3.33 -14.43
CA ASN A 322 1.69 -2.97 -13.65
C ASN A 322 1.76 -3.73 -12.32
N ALA A 323 0.62 -3.87 -11.64
CA ALA A 323 0.48 -4.70 -10.44
C ALA A 323 0.83 -6.18 -10.72
N ASP A 324 0.34 -6.75 -11.82
CA ASP A 324 0.66 -8.13 -12.20
C ASP A 324 2.16 -8.31 -12.49
N GLN A 325 2.81 -7.32 -13.13
CA GLN A 325 4.25 -7.36 -13.34
C GLN A 325 5.06 -7.27 -12.05
N LEU A 326 4.68 -6.36 -11.16
CA LEU A 326 5.28 -6.20 -9.85
C LEU A 326 5.23 -7.53 -9.09
N ILE A 327 4.06 -8.16 -9.03
CA ILE A 327 3.87 -9.47 -8.38
C ILE A 327 4.80 -10.51 -9.00
N ARG A 328 4.79 -10.67 -10.33
CA ARG A 328 5.60 -11.68 -11.04
C ARG A 328 7.10 -11.50 -10.78
N LYS A 329 7.59 -10.27 -10.74
CA LYS A 329 9.01 -9.95 -10.57
C LYS A 329 9.46 -10.03 -9.12
N GLN A 330 8.66 -9.51 -8.18
CA GLN A 330 9.09 -9.26 -6.80
C GLN A 330 8.58 -10.28 -5.79
N TYR A 331 7.32 -10.73 -5.90
CA TYR A 331 6.71 -11.60 -4.90
C TYR A 331 7.45 -12.95 -4.73
N PRO A 332 7.93 -13.63 -5.79
CA PRO A 332 8.73 -14.86 -5.63
C PRO A 332 10.03 -14.65 -4.84
N ALA A 333 10.67 -13.49 -4.94
CA ALA A 333 11.88 -13.20 -4.18
C ALA A 333 11.58 -13.07 -2.68
N ILE A 334 10.46 -12.41 -2.34
CA ILE A 334 9.96 -12.32 -0.96
C ILE A 334 9.68 -13.72 -0.41
N CYS A 335 8.99 -14.59 -1.16
CA CYS A 335 8.70 -15.96 -0.72
C CYS A 335 9.96 -16.85 -0.56
N ARG A 336 11.04 -16.56 -1.28
CA ARG A 336 12.32 -17.28 -1.15
C ARG A 336 13.12 -16.82 0.07
N ASN A 337 13.00 -15.56 0.47
CA ASN A 337 13.66 -15.02 1.65
C ASN A 337 12.87 -15.40 2.92
N ARG A 338 12.89 -16.70 3.24
CA ARG A 338 12.13 -17.26 4.35
C ARG A 338 12.73 -16.84 5.68
N ASP A 339 11.92 -16.15 6.46
CA ASP A 339 12.12 -16.04 7.91
C ASP A 339 11.36 -17.20 8.56
N PHE A 340 12.07 -18.07 9.28
CA PHE A 340 11.44 -19.20 9.99
C PHE A 340 10.83 -18.78 11.33
N TYR A 341 10.83 -17.48 11.62
CA TYR A 341 10.18 -16.93 12.79
C TYR A 341 8.65 -17.05 12.71
N ASP A 342 8.07 -17.72 13.69
CA ASP A 342 6.62 -17.79 13.91
C ASP A 342 6.30 -17.28 15.32
N PRO A 343 5.43 -16.25 15.47
CA PRO A 343 4.97 -15.78 16.78
C PRO A 343 4.30 -16.88 17.62
N ALA A 344 3.77 -17.94 17.00
CA ALA A 344 3.20 -19.09 17.69
C ALA A 344 4.26 -19.95 18.43
N GLY A 345 5.55 -19.70 18.22
CA GLY A 345 6.63 -20.44 18.85
C GLY A 345 7.30 -21.48 17.95
N ASN A 346 8.17 -22.29 18.54
CA ASN A 346 8.81 -23.42 17.87
C ASN A 346 8.19 -24.74 18.31
N PHE A 347 8.33 -25.78 17.49
CA PHE A 347 7.80 -27.12 17.80
C PHE A 347 8.92 -28.16 17.73
N LEU A 348 9.19 -28.81 18.85
CA LEU A 348 10.16 -29.88 18.98
C LEU A 348 9.43 -31.22 18.96
N ILE A 349 9.86 -32.13 18.09
CA ILE A 349 9.25 -33.45 17.92
C ILE A 349 10.19 -34.52 18.44
N GLU A 350 9.67 -35.36 19.32
CA GLU A 350 10.38 -36.49 19.90
C GLU A 350 9.55 -37.77 19.74
N ILE A 351 10.23 -38.92 19.69
CA ILE A 351 9.58 -40.23 19.75
C ILE A 351 9.85 -40.83 21.13
N GLU A 352 8.78 -41.08 21.87
CA GLU A 352 8.79 -41.92 23.08
C GLU A 352 8.34 -43.35 22.72
N THR A 353 8.48 -44.29 23.67
CA THR A 353 8.39 -45.75 23.46
C THR A 353 7.27 -46.22 22.53
N ASP A 354 6.10 -45.58 22.56
CA ASP A 354 5.00 -45.91 21.65
C ASP A 354 4.29 -44.69 21.07
N LYS A 355 4.83 -43.48 21.17
CA LYS A 355 4.10 -42.27 20.75
C LYS A 355 5.03 -41.16 20.28
N ILE A 356 4.50 -40.28 19.45
CA ILE A 356 5.13 -39.02 19.07
C ILE A 356 4.76 -37.99 20.14
N VAL A 357 5.72 -37.17 20.54
CA VAL A 357 5.56 -36.06 21.47
C VAL A 357 5.96 -34.77 20.77
N VAL A 358 5.12 -33.74 20.87
CA VAL A 358 5.35 -32.40 20.31
C VAL A 358 5.39 -31.41 21.45
N LYS A 359 6.52 -30.72 21.63
CA LYS A 359 6.68 -29.65 22.63
C LYS A 359 6.67 -28.32 21.93
N GLN A 360 5.72 -27.45 22.28
CA GLN A 360 5.68 -26.07 21.81
C GLN A 360 6.52 -25.20 22.74
N THR A 361 7.40 -24.37 22.19
CA THR A 361 8.25 -23.45 22.95
C THR A 361 8.04 -22.00 22.56
N THR A 362 8.19 -21.08 23.51
CA THR A 362 8.15 -19.65 23.24
C THR A 362 9.23 -19.24 22.22
N PRO A 363 8.96 -18.28 21.33
CA PRO A 363 10.00 -17.67 20.52
C PRO A 363 11.06 -17.02 21.42
N GLY A 364 12.34 -17.32 21.21
CA GLY A 364 13.45 -16.71 21.94
C GLY A 364 13.88 -17.47 23.20
N SER A 365 13.06 -17.48 24.26
CA SER A 365 13.45 -18.08 25.56
C SER A 365 13.48 -19.61 25.56
N GLY A 366 12.76 -20.26 24.64
CA GLY A 366 12.72 -21.72 24.53
C GLY A 366 11.94 -22.41 25.65
N GLU A 367 11.15 -21.68 26.43
CA GLU A 367 10.31 -22.24 27.49
C GLU A 367 9.20 -23.10 26.89
N VAL A 368 9.03 -24.32 27.40
CA VAL A 368 7.96 -25.23 26.94
C VAL A 368 6.63 -24.76 27.51
N VAL A 369 5.70 -24.37 26.63
CA VAL A 369 4.37 -23.85 27.01
C VAL A 369 3.24 -24.84 26.78
N ALA A 370 3.45 -25.83 25.91
CA ALA A 370 2.47 -26.89 25.67
C ALA A 370 3.16 -28.18 25.23
N CYS A 371 2.48 -29.30 25.48
CA CYS A 371 2.93 -30.63 25.09
C CYS A 371 1.75 -31.44 24.55
N TYR A 372 1.92 -32.03 23.37
CA TYR A 372 0.92 -32.85 22.67
C TYR A 372 1.53 -34.23 22.45
N SER A 373 0.74 -35.31 22.53
CA SER A 373 1.27 -36.65 22.29
C SER A 373 0.26 -37.62 21.69
N GLY A 374 0.72 -38.49 20.79
CA GLY A 374 -0.16 -39.40 20.06
C GLY A 374 0.57 -40.21 18.99
N LYS A 375 -0.15 -41.13 18.34
CA LYS A 375 0.39 -42.00 17.27
C LYS A 375 0.02 -41.53 15.86
N ASN A 376 -1.02 -40.70 15.73
CA ASN A 376 -1.59 -40.30 14.45
C ASN A 376 -1.18 -38.85 14.12
N PRO A 377 -0.37 -38.63 13.05
CA PRO A 377 0.10 -37.31 12.65
C PRO A 377 -1.03 -36.29 12.42
N LEU A 378 -2.09 -36.72 11.74
CA LEU A 378 -3.21 -35.84 11.40
C LEU A 378 -3.98 -35.39 12.64
N THR A 379 -4.08 -36.25 13.65
CA THR A 379 -4.73 -35.89 14.93
C THR A 379 -3.88 -34.88 15.69
N LEU A 380 -2.57 -35.14 15.79
CA LEU A 380 -1.62 -34.25 16.46
C LEU A 380 -1.57 -32.85 15.82
N ILE A 381 -1.43 -32.76 14.49
CA ILE A 381 -1.38 -31.45 13.84
C ILE A 381 -2.70 -30.68 14.01
N ARG A 382 -3.85 -31.38 14.04
CA ARG A 382 -5.15 -30.74 14.29
C ARG A 382 -5.26 -30.19 15.71
N GLU A 383 -4.77 -30.93 16.71
CA GLU A 383 -4.71 -30.47 18.10
C GLU A 383 -3.79 -29.24 18.24
N VAL A 384 -2.60 -29.29 17.62
CA VAL A 384 -1.66 -28.15 17.61
C VAL A 384 -2.29 -26.92 16.95
N CYS A 385 -2.85 -27.05 15.75
CA CYS A 385 -3.48 -25.91 15.05
C CYS A 385 -4.71 -25.37 15.80
N ALA A 386 -5.48 -26.23 16.49
CA ALA A 386 -6.61 -25.80 17.30
C ALA A 386 -6.16 -25.02 18.55
N ALA A 387 -5.05 -25.42 19.17
CA ALA A 387 -4.48 -24.74 20.32
C ALA A 387 -3.67 -23.49 19.94
N SER A 388 -3.13 -23.43 18.72
CA SER A 388 -2.32 -22.33 18.20
C SER A 388 -2.96 -21.72 16.94
N PRO A 389 -4.07 -20.98 17.04
CA PRO A 389 -4.78 -20.43 15.88
C PRO A 389 -3.96 -19.40 15.07
N ALA A 390 -2.87 -18.89 15.65
CA ALA A 390 -1.96 -17.96 15.00
C ALA A 390 -0.78 -18.63 14.25
N ILE A 391 -0.65 -19.96 14.31
CA ILE A 391 0.43 -20.69 13.62
C ILE A 391 0.38 -20.39 12.12
N GLN A 392 1.54 -20.13 11.52
CA GLN A 392 1.61 -19.82 10.10
C GLN A 392 1.27 -21.06 9.25
N PRO A 393 0.57 -20.91 8.11
CA PRO A 393 0.15 -22.05 7.29
C PRO A 393 1.30 -22.93 6.79
N ASP A 394 2.45 -22.33 6.45
CA ASP A 394 3.65 -23.03 6.00
C ASP A 394 4.34 -23.77 7.16
N HIS A 395 4.38 -23.19 8.35
CA HIS A 395 4.86 -23.84 9.56
C HIS A 395 3.99 -25.05 9.94
N ALA A 396 2.66 -24.90 9.88
CA ALA A 396 1.73 -26.02 10.08
C ALA A 396 1.91 -27.13 9.03
N ALA A 397 2.15 -26.77 7.76
CA ALA A 397 2.43 -27.72 6.70
C ALA A 397 3.75 -28.49 6.94
N TYR A 398 4.81 -27.78 7.33
CA TYR A 398 6.08 -28.38 7.72
C TYR A 398 5.91 -29.33 8.91
N LEU A 399 5.20 -28.91 9.96
CA LEU A 399 4.97 -29.74 11.14
C LEU A 399 4.20 -31.01 10.77
N GLY A 400 3.21 -30.92 9.88
CA GLY A 400 2.51 -32.09 9.33
C GLY A 400 3.45 -33.08 8.63
N MET A 401 4.42 -32.60 7.86
CA MET A 401 5.43 -33.45 7.21
C MET A 401 6.34 -34.14 8.23
N GLU A 402 6.83 -33.40 9.22
CA GLU A 402 7.71 -33.94 10.26
C GLU A 402 7.00 -34.96 11.16
N LEU A 403 5.73 -34.71 11.51
CA LEU A 403 4.90 -35.67 12.23
C LEU A 403 4.69 -36.96 11.43
N GLN A 404 4.52 -36.86 10.11
CA GLN A 404 4.40 -38.03 9.24
C GLN A 404 5.71 -38.85 9.23
N LYS A 405 6.87 -38.20 9.13
CA LYS A 405 8.19 -38.85 9.27
C LYS A 405 8.34 -39.54 10.63
N ALA A 406 7.96 -38.86 11.71
CA ALA A 406 8.02 -39.42 13.05
C ALA A 406 7.12 -40.67 13.20
N ALA A 407 5.91 -40.65 12.63
CA ALA A 407 5.03 -41.82 12.61
C ALA A 407 5.59 -42.99 11.81
N GLU A 408 6.28 -42.73 10.69
CA GLU A 408 6.95 -43.76 9.91
C GLU A 408 8.14 -44.39 10.66
N SER A 409 8.93 -43.56 11.33
CA SER A 409 10.02 -44.03 12.21
C SER A 409 9.48 -44.88 13.36
N LEU A 410 8.37 -44.47 13.99
CA LEU A 410 7.70 -45.24 15.05
C LEU A 410 7.21 -46.61 14.54
N LYS A 411 6.64 -46.67 13.32
CA LYS A 411 6.18 -47.93 12.70
C LYS A 411 7.32 -48.86 12.31
N THR A 412 8.44 -48.30 11.83
CA THR A 412 9.58 -49.05 11.31
C THR A 412 10.67 -49.29 12.35
N ASN A 413 10.49 -48.80 13.56
CA ASN A 413 11.47 -48.81 14.64
C ASN A 413 12.83 -48.19 14.23
N LYS A 414 12.79 -47.19 13.35
CA LYS A 414 13.95 -46.40 12.92
C LYS A 414 14.15 -45.20 13.83
N HIS A 415 15.40 -44.74 13.95
CA HIS A 415 15.68 -43.48 14.64
C HIS A 415 15.09 -42.31 13.86
N TYR A 416 14.36 -41.44 14.55
CA TYR A 416 13.85 -40.17 14.01
C TYR A 416 14.78 -39.04 14.41
N THR A 417 15.09 -38.18 13.45
CA THR A 417 15.79 -36.91 13.67
C THR A 417 14.99 -35.84 12.93
N GLN A 418 14.47 -34.86 13.66
CA GLN A 418 13.79 -33.71 13.06
C GLN A 418 14.74 -32.96 12.11
N ASP A 419 14.19 -32.39 11.04
CA ASP A 419 14.94 -31.67 9.98
C ASP A 419 15.89 -32.54 9.15
N SER A 420 15.93 -33.86 9.38
CA SER A 420 16.66 -34.77 8.51
C SER A 420 15.96 -34.88 7.15
N LYS A 421 16.78 -34.92 6.08
CA LYS A 421 16.33 -34.95 4.69
C LYS A 421 15.70 -36.28 4.30
#